data_AF-A0A495B863-F1
#
_entry.id   AF-A0A495B863-F1
#
_cell.length_a   1.000
_cell.length_b   1.000
_cell.length_c   1.000
_cell.angle_alpha   90.00
_cell.angle_beta   90.00
_cell.angle_gamma   90.00
#
_symmetry.space_group_name_H-M   'P 1'
#
loop_
_entity.id
_entity.type
_entity.pdbx_description
1 polymer ?
#
loop_
_entity_poly.entity_id
_entity_poly.type
_entity_poly.pdbx_seq_one_letter_code
_entity_poly.pdbx_strand_id
1 'polypeptide(L)' 'MKCWTYDTRYGPFEIVPLDGSYHIMHEGEALAAYPTPEEAARALAEGHSPWPPFGNPRDLGIPADLKQWHCRLLA' A
#
# COMPACT_ATOMS: atom_id res chain seq x y z
N MET A 1 -5.74 10.72 10.96
CA MET A 1 -5.89 9.24 10.97
C MET A 1 -5.68 8.77 9.55
N LYS A 2 -4.64 7.98 9.28
CA LYS A 2 -4.51 7.28 7.99
C LYS A 2 -5.20 5.94 8.12
N CYS A 3 -6.12 5.64 7.22
CA CYS A 3 -6.66 4.29 7.06
C CYS A 3 -5.95 3.63 5.87
N TRP A 4 -5.86 2.30 5.90
CA TRP A 4 -5.09 1.49 4.94
C TRP A 4 -3.58 1.63 5.10
N THR A 5 -3.11 1.24 6.29
CA THR A 5 -1.70 0.89 6.52
C THR A 5 -1.58 -0.63 6.69
N TYR A 6 -0.53 -1.24 6.15
CA TYR A 6 -0.17 -2.64 6.38
C TYR A 6 1.32 -2.73 6.72
N ASP A 7 1.64 -3.31 7.87
CA ASP A 7 3.01 -3.42 8.35
C ASP A 7 3.69 -4.67 7.75
N THR A 8 4.88 -4.49 7.20
CA THR A 8 5.71 -5.60 6.71
C THR A 8 7.08 -5.58 7.40
N ARG A 9 7.88 -6.63 7.19
CA ARG A 9 9.27 -6.68 7.67
C ARG A 9 10.17 -5.58 7.10
N TYR A 10 9.77 -4.93 6.00
CA TYR A 10 10.49 -3.84 5.35
C TYR A 10 9.90 -2.47 5.67
N GLY A 11 8.95 -2.39 6.61
CA GLY A 11 8.24 -1.17 6.94
C GLY A 11 6.79 -1.17 6.43
N PRO A 12 6.05 -0.10 6.74
CA PRO A 12 4.65 0.00 6.37
C PRO A 12 4.48 0.29 4.88
N PHE A 13 3.46 -0.32 4.29
CA PHE A 13 2.83 0.18 3.08
C PHE A 13 1.58 0.95 3.47
N GLU A 14 1.33 2.06 2.78
CA GLU A 14 0.14 2.88 3.00
C GLU A 14 -0.58 3.10 1.67
N ILE A 15 -1.90 3.18 1.71
CA ILE A 15 -2.69 3.69 0.58
C ILE A 15 -3.23 5.05 0.97
N VAL A 16 -2.84 6.09 0.23
CA VAL A 16 -3.16 7.49 0.56
C VAL A 16 -3.95 8.11 -0.59
N PRO A 17 -5.13 8.71 -0.32
CA PRO A 17 -5.83 9.50 -1.33
C PRO A 17 -5.04 10.80 -1.60
N LEU A 18 -4.63 11.01 -2.84
CA LEU A 18 -3.89 12.18 -3.30
C LEU A 18 -4.29 12.50 -4.75
N ASP A 19 -4.56 13.78 -5.03
CA ASP A 19 -4.90 14.30 -6.36
C ASP A 19 -6.01 13.53 -7.11
N GLY A 20 -7.02 13.06 -6.37
CA GLY A 20 -8.15 12.32 -6.93
C GLY A 20 -7.86 10.85 -7.25
N SER A 21 -6.71 10.34 -6.85
CA SER A 21 -6.32 8.94 -6.97
C SER A 21 -5.82 8.37 -5.64
N TYR A 22 -5.50 7.08 -5.61
CA TYR A 22 -5.02 6.37 -4.44
C TYR A 22 -3.59 5.89 -4.68
N HIS A 23 -2.66 6.47 -3.94
CA HIS A 23 -1.25 6.18 -4.07
C HIS A 23 -0.82 5.09 -3.11
N ILE A 24 -0.09 4.10 -3.62
CA ILE A 24 0.68 3.19 -2.79
C ILE A 24 1.94 3.93 -2.35
N MET A 25 2.10 4.10 -1.04
CA MET A 25 3.23 4.77 -0.43
C MET A 25 4.08 3.77 0.35
N HIS A 26 5.39 3.93 0.29
CA HIS A 26 6.35 3.19 1.12
C HIS A 26 7.50 4.11 1.49
N GLU A 27 7.83 4.20 2.79
CA GLU A 27 8.90 5.09 3.32
C GLU A 27 8.79 6.56 2.86
N GLY A 28 7.57 7.03 2.58
CA GLY A 28 7.30 8.39 2.10
C GLY A 28 7.41 8.57 0.59
N GLU A 29 7.80 7.54 -0.16
CA GLU A 29 7.81 7.53 -1.62
C GLU A 29 6.52 6.96 -2.20
N ALA A 30 6.04 7.55 -3.30
CA ALA A 30 4.90 7.04 -4.05
C ALA A 30 5.38 6.01 -5.09
N LEU A 31 4.84 4.80 -5.01
CA LEU A 31 5.20 3.70 -5.92
C LEU A 31 4.32 3.67 -7.17
N ALA A 32 3.01 3.84 -6.99
CA ALA A 32 2.02 3.87 -8.07
C ALA A 32 0.71 4.51 -7.58
N ALA A 33 -0.13 4.93 -8.53
CA ALA A 33 -1.43 5.52 -8.28
C ALA A 33 -2.54 4.74 -9.01
N TYR A 34 -3.68 4.58 -8.34
CA TYR A 34 -4.83 3.82 -8.83
C TYR A 34 -6.13 4.62 -8.66
N PRO A 35 -7.15 4.38 -9.52
CA PRO A 35 -8.49 4.97 -9.37
C PRO A 35 -9.19 4.69 -8.04
N THR A 36 -8.96 3.52 -7.44
CA THR A 36 -9.60 3.10 -6.17
C THR A 36 -8.57 2.50 -5.21
N PRO A 37 -8.83 2.54 -3.88
CA PRO A 37 -7.93 1.92 -2.91
C PRO A 37 -7.92 0.40 -3.04
N GLU A 38 -9.01 -0.22 -3.48
CA GLU A 38 -9.08 -1.68 -3.71
C GLU A 38 -8.18 -2.09 -4.88
N GLU A 39 -8.12 -1.28 -5.93
CA GLU A 39 -7.20 -1.53 -7.05
C GLU A 39 -5.74 -1.38 -6.61
N ALA A 40 -5.43 -0.37 -5.79
CA ALA A 40 -4.11 -0.21 -5.19
C ALA A 40 -3.72 -1.41 -4.33
N ALA A 41 -4.61 -1.86 -3.42
CA ALA A 41 -4.34 -3.01 -2.55
C ALA A 41 -4.17 -4.32 -3.33
N ARG A 42 -4.99 -4.54 -4.37
CA ARG A 42 -4.88 -5.73 -5.23
C ARG A 42 -3.59 -5.71 -6.03
N ALA A 43 -3.27 -4.60 -6.69
CA ALA A 43 -2.02 -4.48 -7.42
C ALA A 43 -0.82 -4.65 -6.48
N LEU A 44 -0.96 -4.17 -5.24
CA LEU A 44 0.04 -4.31 -4.21
C LEU A 44 0.32 -5.80 -3.90
N ALA A 45 -0.75 -6.51 -3.57
CA ALA A 45 -0.75 -7.91 -3.18
C ALA A 45 -0.31 -8.86 -4.31
N GLU A 46 -0.64 -8.54 -5.56
CA GLU A 46 -0.35 -9.39 -6.72
C GLU A 46 1.06 -9.20 -7.28
N GLY A 47 1.78 -8.14 -6.89
CA GLY A 47 3.09 -7.86 -7.47
C GLY A 47 3.04 -6.98 -8.74
N HIS A 48 1.92 -6.28 -8.99
CA HIS A 48 1.65 -5.51 -10.21
C HIS A 48 1.96 -3.99 -10.15
N SER A 49 2.43 -3.44 -9.02
CA SER A 49 2.97 -2.07 -8.97
C SER A 49 4.51 -2.04 -9.02
N PRO A 50 5.16 -0.89 -9.21
CA PRO A 50 6.60 -0.75 -9.05
C PRO A 50 7.04 -1.02 -7.61
N TRP A 51 8.24 -1.56 -7.45
CA TRP A 51 8.76 -2.02 -6.16
C TRP A 51 10.11 -1.42 -5.82
N PRO A 52 10.37 -1.12 -4.53
CA PRO A 52 11.72 -0.86 -4.08
C PRO A 52 12.60 -2.13 -4.19
N PRO A 53 13.94 -2.00 -4.13
CA PRO A 53 14.87 -3.06 -4.50
C PRO A 53 14.88 -4.31 -3.59
N PHE A 54 14.10 -4.34 -2.51
CA PHE A 54 14.09 -5.45 -1.54
C PHE A 54 13.23 -6.66 -1.92
N GLY A 55 12.54 -6.63 -3.08
CA GLY A 55 11.87 -7.80 -3.66
C GLY A 55 10.40 -7.58 -4.02
N ASN A 56 9.73 -8.64 -4.47
CA ASN A 56 8.33 -8.59 -4.87
C ASN A 56 7.41 -8.68 -3.63
N PRO A 57 6.52 -7.72 -3.37
CA PRO A 57 5.60 -7.76 -2.24
C PRO A 57 4.54 -8.84 -2.28
N ARG A 58 4.35 -9.53 -3.42
CA ARG A 58 3.62 -10.80 -3.43
C ARG A 58 4.18 -11.79 -2.39
N ASP A 59 5.48 -11.73 -2.15
CA ASP A 59 6.17 -12.59 -1.18
C ASP A 59 6.08 -12.06 0.27
N LEU A 60 5.48 -10.88 0.47
CA LEU A 60 5.30 -10.23 1.79
C LEU A 60 3.96 -10.53 2.43
N GLY A 61 3.08 -11.26 1.74
CA GLY A 61 1.77 -11.65 2.28
C GLY A 61 0.82 -10.46 2.50
N ILE A 62 1.00 -9.37 1.74
CA ILE A 62 0.11 -8.21 1.83
C ILE A 62 -1.28 -8.60 1.31
N PRO A 63 -2.36 -8.42 2.10
CA PRO A 63 -3.69 -8.80 1.70
C PRO A 63 -4.29 -7.80 0.71
N ALA A 64 -4.97 -8.29 -0.32
CA ALA A 64 -5.73 -7.45 -1.26
C ALA A 64 -7.00 -6.85 -0.64
N ASP A 65 -7.53 -7.46 0.42
CA ASP A 65 -8.72 -6.96 1.12
C ASP A 65 -8.35 -5.89 2.15
N LEU A 66 -8.76 -4.65 1.87
CA LEU A 66 -8.55 -3.48 2.73
C LEU A 66 -9.10 -3.65 4.16
N LYS A 67 -10.04 -4.56 4.39
CA LYS A 67 -10.54 -4.85 5.75
C LYS A 67 -9.49 -5.47 6.67
N GLN A 68 -8.44 -6.05 6.09
CA GLN A 68 -7.31 -6.62 6.82
C GLN A 68 -6.23 -5.58 7.13
N TRP A 69 -6.38 -4.37 6.59
CA TRP A 69 -5.48 -3.26 6.84
C TRP A 69 -5.97 -2.46 8.04
N HIS A 70 -5.05 -1.75 8.70
CA HIS A 70 -5.34 -1.03 9.92
C HIS A 70 -5.35 0.49 9.71
N CYS A 71 -6.15 1.19 10.51
CA CYS A 71 -6.07 2.64 10.62
C CYS A 71 -5.05 3.01 11.70
N ARG A 72 -4.11 3.89 11.38
CA ARG A 72 -3.11 4.42 12.30
C ARG A 72 -3.37 5.91 12.56
N LEU A 73 -3.32 6.29 13.84
CA LEU A 73 -3.28 7.70 14.22
C LEU A 73 -1.92 8.27 13.82
N LEU A 74 -1.94 9.43 13.16
CA LEU A 74 -0.71 10.16 12.89
C LEU A 74 -0.30 10.79 14.21
N ALA A 75 0.87 10.40 14.73
CA ALA A 75 1.48 11.00 15.92
C ALA A 75 2.10 12.35 15.58
#